data_AF-A0A430G1F9-F1
#
_entry.id   AF-A0A430G1F9-F1
#
_cell.length_a   1.000
_cell.length_b   1.000
_cell.length_c   1.000
_cell.angle_alpha   90.00
_cell.angle_beta   90.00
_cell.angle_gamma   90.00
#
_symmetry.space_group_name_H-M   'P 1'
#
loop_
_entity.id
_entity.type
_entity.pdbx_description
1 polymer ?
#
loop_
_entity_poly.entity_id
_entity_poly.type
_entity_poly.pdbx_seq_one_letter_code
_entity_poly.pdbx_strand_id
1 'polypeptide(L)'
;MRAWSTDRDAQWWRFVRTRCDGIYEVAILAEDMDEEDALELEGELIALHGKHLTNWANAGRRFDYAALDRFHKLRDATTSFISATRPLEASDPETAVARYRQAIEQMHEYCGITWETGLVAELQNEMGGPNYGDITPVDRLTLVLRKLGRFGEIIEAVDDYFVRYPDTVTPNHAVFKRRAEAVAILAGERRAPGTSKPKPEVLKTGTVPEEALVTILLKARRDRYPFDWLVAARLCRTHHDYEREVALLEEYLSGERVPGRSWLELEERLFKLRAMLAE
;
A
#
# COMPACT_ATOMS: atom_id res chain seq x y z
N MET A 1 27.46 -4.82 17.23
CA MET A 1 27.44 -6.03 16.34
C MET A 1 28.45 -7.03 16.89
N ARG A 2 28.12 -8.31 17.17
CA ARG A 2 29.05 -9.18 17.92
C ARG A 2 30.19 -9.72 17.04
N ALA A 3 31.43 -9.57 17.51
CA ALA A 3 32.66 -9.88 16.76
C ALA A 3 32.75 -11.34 16.28
N TRP A 4 32.14 -12.29 17.00
CA TRP A 4 32.13 -13.71 16.68
C TRP A 4 30.99 -14.20 15.78
N SER A 5 30.04 -13.33 15.40
CA SER A 5 28.94 -13.75 14.52
C SER A 5 29.45 -13.93 13.09
N THR A 6 29.27 -15.12 12.53
CA THR A 6 29.52 -15.42 11.11
C THR A 6 28.37 -14.96 10.21
N ASP A 7 27.24 -14.60 10.81
CA ASP A 7 26.11 -13.97 10.12
C ASP A 7 26.45 -12.50 9.84
N ARG A 8 27.09 -12.29 8.68
CA ARG A 8 27.49 -11.00 8.14
C ARG A 8 26.72 -10.74 6.86
N ASP A 9 26.27 -9.50 6.69
CA ASP A 9 25.54 -9.10 5.49
C ASP A 9 26.42 -9.16 4.23
N ALA A 10 25.76 -9.12 3.07
CA ALA A 10 26.44 -9.18 1.78
C ALA A 10 27.43 -8.01 1.55
N GLN A 11 27.18 -6.85 2.16
CA GLN A 11 28.06 -5.68 2.02
C GLN A 11 29.39 -5.89 2.72
N TRP A 12 29.38 -6.48 3.92
CA TRP A 12 30.59 -6.81 4.65
C TRP A 12 31.44 -7.82 3.87
N TRP A 13 30.84 -8.88 3.33
CA TRP A 13 31.57 -9.85 2.50
C TRP A 13 32.11 -9.24 1.22
N ARG A 14 31.36 -8.31 0.60
CA ARG A 14 31.83 -7.53 -0.55
C ARG A 14 33.05 -6.69 -0.19
N PHE A 15 33.01 -6.00 0.94
CA PHE A 15 34.12 -5.20 1.44
C PHE A 15 35.37 -6.06 1.64
N VAL A 16 35.29 -7.14 2.43
CA VAL A 16 36.43 -8.02 2.71
C VAL A 16 37.04 -8.56 1.42
N ARG A 17 36.22 -9.01 0.47
CA ARG A 17 36.70 -9.56 -0.80
C ARG A 17 37.40 -8.51 -1.68
N THR A 18 36.90 -7.27 -1.71
CA THR A 18 37.34 -6.27 -2.69
C THR A 18 38.33 -5.25 -2.13
N ARG A 19 38.36 -5.06 -0.82
CA ARG A 19 39.20 -4.08 -0.13
C ARG A 19 40.26 -4.70 0.78
N CYS A 20 40.09 -5.98 1.15
CA CYS A 20 41.00 -6.68 2.05
C CYS A 20 41.53 -8.00 1.46
N ASP A 21 41.36 -8.22 0.14
CA ASP A 21 41.79 -9.43 -0.57
C ASP A 21 41.28 -10.75 0.05
N GLY A 22 40.11 -10.70 0.70
CA GLY A 22 39.52 -11.85 1.36
C GLY A 22 40.06 -12.14 2.76
N ILE A 23 40.97 -11.32 3.28
CA ILE A 23 41.69 -11.56 4.54
C ILE A 23 41.25 -10.54 5.59
N TYR A 24 40.94 -11.02 6.80
CA TYR A 24 40.65 -10.17 7.95
C TYR A 24 41.06 -10.86 9.26
N GLU A 25 41.30 -10.08 10.30
CA GLU A 25 41.60 -10.54 11.66
C GLU A 25 40.54 -9.99 12.62
N VAL A 26 40.25 -10.74 13.68
CA VAL A 26 39.38 -10.30 14.78
C VAL A 26 40.24 -10.19 16.03
N ALA A 27 40.30 -8.99 16.61
CA ALA A 27 41.00 -8.71 17.85
C ALA A 27 40.01 -8.32 18.94
N ILE A 28 40.27 -8.79 20.16
CA ILE A 28 39.59 -8.31 21.37
C ILE A 28 40.31 -7.04 21.81
N LEU A 29 39.59 -5.92 21.87
CA LEU A 29 40.18 -4.61 22.18
C LEU A 29 40.22 -4.33 23.68
N ALA A 30 39.28 -4.92 24.43
CA ALA A 30 39.20 -4.85 25.89
C ALA A 30 38.39 -6.05 26.42
N GLU A 31 38.71 -6.49 27.64
CA GLU A 31 38.06 -7.60 28.36
C GLU A 31 37.52 -7.10 29.72
N ASP A 32 36.63 -7.89 30.34
CA ASP A 32 36.04 -7.62 31.66
C ASP A 32 35.33 -6.26 31.80
N MET A 33 34.78 -5.74 30.72
CA MET A 33 33.94 -4.54 30.71
C MET A 33 32.49 -4.89 31.01
N ASP A 34 31.79 -3.98 31.70
CA ASP A 34 30.34 -4.04 31.74
C ASP A 34 29.72 -3.58 30.40
N GLU A 35 28.39 -3.70 30.29
CA GLU A 35 27.69 -3.38 29.04
C GLU A 35 27.75 -1.90 28.69
N GLU A 36 27.74 -1.00 29.68
CA GLU A 36 27.74 0.44 29.47
C GLU A 36 29.10 0.89 28.92
N ASP A 37 30.17 0.49 29.59
CA ASP A 37 31.54 0.80 29.16
C ASP A 37 31.84 0.20 27.77
N ALA A 38 31.36 -1.02 27.50
CA ALA A 38 31.56 -1.67 26.20
C ALA A 38 30.84 -0.94 25.06
N LEU A 39 29.64 -0.41 25.30
CA LEU A 39 28.89 0.38 24.33
C LEU A 39 29.53 1.76 24.11
N GLU A 40 30.07 2.38 25.16
CA GLU A 40 30.82 3.64 25.05
C GLU A 40 32.05 3.45 24.17
N LEU A 41 32.87 2.42 24.43
CA LEU A 41 34.04 2.08 23.61
C LEU A 41 33.66 1.73 22.17
N GLU A 42 32.57 0.98 21.93
CA GLU A 42 32.05 0.73 20.57
C GLU A 42 31.70 2.06 19.88
N GLY A 43 31.06 3.00 20.59
CA GLY A 43 30.74 4.34 20.11
C GLY A 43 31.98 5.16 19.72
N GLU A 44 33.01 5.17 20.56
CA GLU A 44 34.28 5.86 20.29
C GLU A 44 34.97 5.31 19.05
N LEU A 45 35.04 3.98 18.93
CA LEU A 45 35.64 3.31 17.78
C LEU A 45 34.84 3.56 16.49
N ILE A 46 33.50 3.57 16.58
CA ILE A 46 32.63 3.94 15.46
C ILE A 46 32.90 5.39 15.03
N ALA A 47 33.04 6.31 15.97
CA ALA A 47 33.35 7.71 15.67
C ALA A 47 34.74 7.86 15.02
N LEU A 48 35.75 7.17 15.55
CA LEU A 48 37.12 7.21 15.06
C LEU A 48 37.25 6.62 13.64
N HIS A 49 36.61 5.47 13.39
CA HIS A 49 36.74 4.73 12.14
C HIS A 49 35.59 4.95 11.15
N GLY A 50 34.61 5.79 11.47
CA GLY A 50 33.34 5.88 10.74
C GLY A 50 33.45 6.01 9.23
N LYS A 51 34.46 6.68 8.68
CA LYS A 51 34.61 6.76 7.21
C LYS A 51 34.91 5.42 6.51
N HIS A 52 35.31 4.40 7.27
CA HIS A 52 35.75 3.09 6.78
C HIS A 52 34.87 1.93 7.26
N LEU A 53 33.76 2.22 7.95
CA LEU A 53 32.86 1.18 8.45
C LEU A 53 31.73 0.93 7.45
N THR A 54 31.41 -0.37 7.26
CA THR A 54 30.25 -0.82 6.48
C THR A 54 28.96 -0.85 7.30
N ASN A 55 29.03 -0.54 8.60
CA ASN A 55 27.88 -0.52 9.50
C ASN A 55 26.86 0.55 9.08
N TRP A 56 25.58 0.19 9.02
CA TRP A 56 24.47 1.08 8.73
C TRP A 56 24.20 2.14 9.80
N ALA A 57 24.45 1.82 11.08
CA ALA A 57 24.23 2.70 12.23
C ALA A 57 25.35 3.75 12.44
N ASN A 58 26.34 3.78 11.54
CA ASN A 58 27.49 4.64 11.62
C ASN A 58 27.16 6.10 11.21
N ALA A 59 27.38 7.05 12.12
CA ALA A 59 27.18 8.47 11.86
C ALA A 59 28.23 9.08 10.91
N GLY A 60 29.35 8.40 10.66
CA GLY A 60 30.40 8.81 9.71
C GLY A 60 30.06 8.59 8.23
N ARG A 61 28.82 8.16 7.92
CA ARG A 61 28.33 8.03 6.55
C ARG A 61 28.30 9.40 5.86
N ARG A 62 28.65 9.41 4.58
CA ARG A 62 28.73 10.65 3.80
C ARG A 62 27.44 10.85 3.03
N PHE A 63 26.61 11.75 3.53
CA PHE A 63 25.39 12.18 2.85
C PHE A 63 25.62 13.53 2.17
N ASP A 64 25.16 13.64 0.93
CA ASP A 64 24.93 14.93 0.28
C ASP A 64 23.54 15.40 0.70
N TYR A 65 23.50 16.26 1.72
CA TYR A 65 22.25 16.80 2.24
C TYR A 65 21.50 17.68 1.24
N ALA A 66 22.20 18.31 0.28
CA ALA A 66 21.55 19.09 -0.76
C ALA A 66 20.86 18.18 -1.78
N ALA A 67 21.50 17.08 -2.15
CA ALA A 67 20.87 16.04 -2.98
C ALA A 67 19.69 15.37 -2.25
N LEU A 68 19.82 15.09 -0.95
CA LEU A 68 18.75 14.53 -0.13
C LEU A 68 17.54 15.47 -0.04
N ASP A 69 17.77 16.77 0.20
CA ASP A 69 16.73 17.79 0.20
C ASP A 69 16.03 17.88 -1.17
N ARG A 70 16.79 17.86 -2.27
CA ARG A 70 16.22 17.82 -3.63
C ARG A 70 15.36 16.58 -3.85
N PHE A 71 15.83 15.41 -3.42
CA PHE A 71 15.07 14.16 -3.48
C PHE A 71 13.72 14.29 -2.78
N HIS A 72 13.72 14.77 -1.52
CA HIS A 72 12.48 14.94 -0.75
C HIS A 72 11.53 15.93 -1.41
N LYS A 73 12.02 17.09 -1.86
CA LYS A 73 11.19 18.09 -2.55
C LYS A 73 10.52 17.53 -3.79
N LEU A 74 11.25 16.80 -4.64
CA LEU A 74 10.70 16.21 -5.85
C LEU A 74 9.70 15.09 -5.54
N ARG A 75 10.00 14.24 -4.57
CA ARG A 75 9.10 13.16 -4.14
C ARG A 75 7.80 13.71 -3.56
N ASP A 76 7.86 14.74 -2.72
CA ASP A 76 6.69 15.35 -2.11
C ASP A 76 5.83 16.09 -3.14
N ALA A 77 6.47 16.78 -4.09
CA ALA A 77 5.79 17.39 -5.23
C ALA A 77 5.08 16.34 -6.09
N THR A 78 5.75 15.23 -6.40
CA THR A 78 5.17 14.11 -7.17
C THR A 78 3.99 13.48 -6.43
N THR A 79 4.12 13.28 -5.12
CA THR A 79 3.06 12.72 -4.26
C THR A 79 1.82 13.64 -4.24
N SER A 80 2.05 14.95 -4.15
CA SER A 80 0.99 15.96 -4.22
C SER A 80 0.32 15.97 -5.60
N PHE A 81 1.12 15.84 -6.65
CA PHE A 81 0.64 15.77 -8.03
C PHE A 81 -0.21 14.52 -8.32
N ILE A 82 0.20 13.35 -7.81
CA ILE A 82 -0.58 12.11 -7.82
C ILE A 82 -1.91 12.31 -7.09
N SER A 83 -1.87 12.92 -5.90
CA SER A 83 -3.08 13.16 -5.09
C SER A 83 -4.07 14.09 -5.80
N ALA A 84 -3.57 15.16 -6.44
CA ALA A 84 -4.38 16.07 -7.27
C ALA A 84 -4.92 15.42 -8.55
N THR A 85 -4.32 14.31 -9.01
CA THR A 85 -4.77 13.56 -10.19
C THR A 85 -5.91 12.60 -9.87
N ARG A 86 -6.02 12.12 -8.62
CA ARG A 86 -7.03 11.13 -8.20
C ARG A 86 -8.48 11.48 -8.57
N PRO A 87 -8.97 12.72 -8.42
CA PRO A 87 -10.35 13.06 -8.80
C PRO A 87 -10.64 12.83 -10.29
N LEU A 88 -9.61 12.98 -11.15
CA LEU A 88 -9.74 12.83 -12.60
C LEU A 88 -9.98 11.37 -13.01
N GLU A 89 -9.60 10.39 -12.20
CA GLU A 89 -9.86 8.98 -12.51
C GLU A 89 -11.35 8.67 -12.71
N ALA A 90 -12.22 9.44 -12.04
CA ALA A 90 -13.66 9.34 -12.17
C ALA A 90 -14.19 10.26 -13.28
N SER A 91 -13.79 11.53 -13.28
CA SER A 91 -14.37 12.57 -14.15
C SER A 91 -13.76 12.63 -15.55
N ASP A 92 -12.45 12.44 -15.67
CA ASP A 92 -11.72 12.48 -16.94
C ASP A 92 -10.53 11.49 -16.92
N PRO A 93 -10.80 10.20 -17.18
CA PRO A 93 -9.79 9.15 -17.08
C PRO A 93 -8.64 9.31 -18.09
N GLU A 94 -8.88 9.93 -19.25
CA GLU A 94 -7.83 10.15 -20.26
C GLU A 94 -6.82 11.18 -19.77
N THR A 95 -7.28 12.29 -19.19
CA THR A 95 -6.38 13.25 -18.53
C THR A 95 -5.66 12.62 -17.34
N ALA A 96 -6.32 11.75 -16.57
CA ALA A 96 -5.67 11.02 -15.48
C ALA A 96 -4.51 10.13 -15.98
N VAL A 97 -4.68 9.43 -17.11
CA VAL A 97 -3.60 8.64 -17.75
C VAL A 97 -2.41 9.53 -18.11
N ALA A 98 -2.64 10.65 -18.79
CA ALA A 98 -1.58 11.58 -19.18
C ALA A 98 -0.79 12.10 -17.96
N ARG A 99 -1.51 12.47 -16.89
CA ARG A 99 -0.89 12.92 -15.64
C ARG A 99 -0.12 11.81 -14.93
N TYR A 100 -0.63 10.59 -14.88
CA TYR A 100 0.14 9.50 -14.26
C TYR A 100 1.42 9.17 -15.02
N ARG A 101 1.43 9.25 -16.35
CA ARG A 101 2.68 9.16 -17.13
C ARG A 101 3.68 10.24 -16.75
N GLN A 102 3.22 11.49 -16.62
CA GLN A 102 4.07 12.57 -16.14
C GLN A 102 4.60 12.32 -14.71
N ALA A 103 3.80 11.74 -13.83
CA ALA A 103 4.24 11.38 -12.48
C ALA A 103 5.30 10.26 -12.49
N ILE A 104 5.24 9.32 -13.45
CA ILE A 104 6.27 8.28 -13.65
C ILE A 104 7.59 8.95 -14.08
N GLU A 105 7.57 9.90 -15.01
CA GLU A 105 8.78 10.63 -15.41
C GLU A 105 9.40 11.41 -14.23
N GLN A 106 8.57 12.08 -13.42
CA GLN A 106 9.03 12.77 -12.21
C GLN A 106 9.61 11.79 -11.19
N MET A 107 9.03 10.59 -11.07
CA MET A 107 9.58 9.52 -10.26
C MET A 107 10.96 9.08 -10.76
N HIS A 108 11.14 8.91 -12.07
CA HIS A 108 12.46 8.55 -12.60
C HIS A 108 13.52 9.60 -12.25
N GLU A 109 13.16 10.89 -12.24
CA GLU A 109 14.08 11.96 -11.86
C GLU A 109 14.55 11.80 -10.41
N TYR A 110 13.63 11.72 -9.44
CA TYR A 110 14.03 11.68 -8.04
C TYR A 110 14.64 10.33 -7.64
N CYS A 111 14.19 9.21 -8.21
CA CYS A 111 14.80 7.89 -7.96
C CYS A 111 16.24 7.80 -8.47
N GLY A 112 16.62 8.64 -9.44
CA GLY A 112 17.99 8.74 -9.95
C GLY A 112 18.94 9.57 -9.08
N ILE A 113 18.46 10.22 -8.02
CA ILE A 113 19.29 11.07 -7.17
C ILE A 113 20.10 10.21 -6.19
N THR A 114 21.42 10.22 -6.35
CA THR A 114 22.34 9.67 -5.36
C THR A 114 22.64 10.72 -4.29
N TRP A 115 22.21 10.46 -3.06
CA TRP A 115 22.42 11.35 -1.91
C TRP A 115 23.34 10.75 -0.84
N GLU A 116 23.85 9.53 -1.04
CA GLU A 116 24.90 8.91 -0.22
C GLU A 116 26.13 8.63 -1.08
N THR A 117 27.30 9.05 -0.60
CA THR A 117 28.59 9.00 -1.33
C THR A 117 29.71 8.34 -0.52
N GLY A 118 29.36 7.62 0.56
CA GLY A 118 30.30 6.92 1.41
C GLY A 118 30.55 5.47 0.99
N LEU A 119 31.41 4.77 1.75
CA LEU A 119 31.77 3.37 1.53
C LEU A 119 30.55 2.45 1.37
N VAL A 120 29.49 2.66 2.15
CA VAL A 120 28.25 1.87 2.05
C VAL A 120 27.62 2.02 0.66
N ALA A 121 27.52 3.24 0.14
CA ALA A 121 26.97 3.50 -1.19
C ALA A 121 27.86 2.94 -2.30
N GLU A 122 29.20 3.05 -2.17
CA GLU A 122 30.15 2.43 -3.11
C GLU A 122 29.95 0.91 -3.19
N LEU A 123 29.91 0.24 -2.02
CA LEU A 123 29.70 -1.20 -1.94
C LEU A 123 28.33 -1.62 -2.46
N GLN A 124 27.28 -0.82 -2.23
CA GLN A 124 25.97 -1.06 -2.82
C GLN A 124 26.03 -1.01 -4.34
N ASN A 125 26.58 0.06 -4.91
CA ASN A 125 26.68 0.23 -6.36
C ASN A 125 27.44 -0.94 -7.01
N GLU A 126 28.52 -1.41 -6.38
CA GLU A 126 29.28 -2.58 -6.84
C GLU A 126 28.52 -3.90 -6.82
N MET A 127 27.53 -4.04 -5.93
CA MET A 127 26.68 -5.22 -5.85
C MET A 127 25.46 -5.11 -6.78
N GLY A 128 25.41 -4.10 -7.65
CA GLY A 128 24.23 -3.80 -8.45
C GLY A 128 23.11 -3.24 -7.58
N GLY A 129 23.46 -2.33 -6.68
CA GLY A 129 22.63 -1.80 -5.61
C GLY A 129 21.20 -1.53 -6.06
N PRO A 130 20.21 -1.80 -5.19
CA PRO A 130 18.82 -1.80 -5.58
C PRO A 130 18.41 -0.43 -6.14
N ASN A 131 18.07 -0.43 -7.42
CA ASN A 131 17.36 0.67 -8.05
C ASN A 131 15.94 0.63 -7.50
N TYR A 132 15.69 1.43 -6.46
CA TYR A 132 14.37 1.55 -5.87
C TYR A 132 13.52 2.54 -6.66
N GLY A 133 12.43 2.06 -7.24
CA GLY A 133 11.36 2.89 -7.80
C GLY A 133 10.25 3.20 -6.79
N ASP A 134 9.42 4.21 -7.05
CA ASP A 134 8.10 4.33 -6.39
C ASP A 134 7.05 3.65 -7.28
N ILE A 135 6.46 2.55 -6.83
CA ILE A 135 5.44 1.84 -7.60
C ILE A 135 4.12 2.60 -7.67
N THR A 136 3.89 3.57 -6.78
CA THR A 136 2.60 4.28 -6.63
C THR A 136 2.05 4.87 -7.95
N PRO A 137 2.80 5.67 -8.73
CA PRO A 137 2.28 6.21 -9.99
C PRO A 137 1.94 5.12 -11.02
N VAL A 138 2.74 4.04 -11.11
CA VAL A 138 2.46 2.89 -11.99
C VAL A 138 1.22 2.14 -11.53
N ASP A 139 1.09 1.93 -10.21
CA ASP A 139 -0.07 1.30 -9.59
C ASP A 139 -1.36 2.04 -9.95
N ARG A 140 -1.37 3.37 -9.84
CA ARG A 140 -2.54 4.19 -10.21
C ARG A 140 -2.79 4.19 -11.72
N LEU A 141 -1.77 4.39 -12.56
CA LEU A 141 -1.90 4.34 -14.01
C LEU A 141 -2.58 3.05 -14.46
N THR A 142 -2.09 1.92 -13.95
CA THR A 142 -2.58 0.58 -14.28
C THR A 142 -4.07 0.39 -13.89
N LEU A 143 -4.56 1.05 -12.83
CA LEU A 143 -6.00 1.02 -12.48
C LEU A 143 -6.84 1.78 -13.51
N VAL A 144 -6.40 2.96 -13.93
CA VAL A 144 -7.14 3.79 -14.89
C VAL A 144 -7.16 3.15 -16.27
N LEU A 145 -6.02 2.64 -16.74
CA LEU A 145 -5.92 1.92 -18.01
C LEU A 145 -6.83 0.68 -18.02
N ARG A 146 -6.93 -0.05 -16.90
CA ARG A 146 -7.84 -1.19 -16.77
C ARG A 146 -9.30 -0.76 -16.91
N LYS A 147 -9.69 0.37 -16.32
CA LYS A 147 -11.04 0.94 -16.45
C LYS A 147 -11.35 1.34 -17.89
N LEU A 148 -10.36 1.82 -18.63
CA LEU A 148 -10.45 2.19 -20.05
C LEU A 148 -10.33 1.01 -21.02
N GLY A 149 -10.04 -0.20 -20.54
CA GLY A 149 -9.82 -1.38 -21.39
C GLY A 149 -8.50 -1.35 -22.19
N ARG A 150 -7.56 -0.48 -21.82
CA ARG A 150 -6.27 -0.29 -22.50
C ARG A 150 -5.23 -1.28 -21.97
N PHE A 151 -5.48 -2.56 -22.18
CA PHE A 151 -4.69 -3.66 -21.59
C PHE A 151 -3.25 -3.73 -22.12
N GLY A 152 -2.99 -3.36 -23.38
CA GLY A 152 -1.63 -3.33 -23.93
C GLY A 152 -0.72 -2.36 -23.16
N GLU A 153 -1.24 -1.18 -22.87
CA GLU A 153 -0.49 -0.14 -22.14
C GLU A 153 -0.24 -0.50 -20.67
N ILE A 154 -1.07 -1.36 -20.07
CA ILE A 154 -0.78 -1.91 -18.74
C ILE A 154 0.47 -2.77 -18.79
N ILE A 155 0.61 -3.61 -19.83
CA ILE A 155 1.77 -4.50 -19.97
C ILE A 155 3.03 -3.66 -20.16
N GLU A 156 2.99 -2.71 -21.10
CA GLU A 156 4.11 -1.80 -21.39
C GLU A 156 4.57 -1.03 -20.15
N ALA A 157 3.65 -0.35 -19.45
CA ALA A 157 4.00 0.47 -18.29
C ALA A 157 4.59 -0.35 -17.14
N VAL A 158 4.11 -1.59 -16.96
CA VAL A 158 4.61 -2.47 -15.90
C VAL A 158 5.96 -3.06 -16.28
N ASP A 159 6.13 -3.49 -17.54
CA ASP A 159 7.39 -4.04 -18.02
C ASP A 159 8.50 -3.01 -17.99
N ASP A 160 8.24 -1.79 -18.48
CA ASP A 160 9.22 -0.70 -18.45
C ASP A 160 9.68 -0.37 -17.02
N TYR A 161 8.73 -0.31 -16.08
CA TYR A 161 9.05 -0.11 -14.66
C TYR A 161 9.97 -1.20 -14.12
N PHE A 162 9.66 -2.49 -14.35
CA PHE A 162 10.45 -3.59 -13.80
C PHE A 162 11.77 -3.84 -14.53
N VAL A 163 11.89 -3.43 -15.79
CA VAL A 163 13.19 -3.37 -16.49
C VAL A 163 14.13 -2.39 -15.76
N ARG A 164 13.60 -1.25 -15.31
CA ARG A 164 14.40 -0.21 -14.63
C ARG A 164 14.61 -0.47 -13.14
N TYR A 165 13.63 -1.11 -12.49
CA TYR A 165 13.52 -1.25 -11.03
C TYR A 165 13.20 -2.70 -10.61
N PRO A 166 14.05 -3.70 -10.95
CA PRO A 166 13.72 -5.12 -10.86
C PRO A 166 13.39 -5.61 -9.44
N ASP A 167 14.05 -5.06 -8.42
CA ASP A 167 13.99 -5.58 -7.04
C ASP A 167 13.04 -4.81 -6.11
N THR A 168 12.28 -3.85 -6.66
CA THR A 168 11.58 -2.86 -5.84
C THR A 168 10.30 -3.37 -5.20
N VAL A 169 9.67 -4.36 -5.81
CA VAL A 169 8.32 -4.78 -5.44
C VAL A 169 8.22 -6.30 -5.43
N THR A 170 7.60 -6.85 -4.39
CA THR A 170 7.38 -8.29 -4.30
C THR A 170 6.46 -8.79 -5.44
N PRO A 171 6.64 -10.04 -5.92
CA PRO A 171 5.79 -10.63 -6.96
C PRO A 171 4.28 -10.65 -6.65
N ASN A 172 3.90 -10.47 -5.38
CA ASN A 172 2.50 -10.49 -4.92
C ASN A 172 1.77 -9.15 -5.08
N HIS A 173 2.44 -8.09 -5.51
CA HIS A 173 1.84 -6.77 -5.67
C HIS A 173 0.70 -6.75 -6.70
N ALA A 174 -0.29 -5.89 -6.48
CA ALA A 174 -1.51 -5.84 -7.31
C ALA A 174 -1.25 -5.48 -8.78
N VAL A 175 -0.13 -4.84 -9.07
CA VAL A 175 0.34 -4.51 -10.42
C VAL A 175 0.63 -5.77 -11.24
N PHE A 176 1.31 -6.77 -10.66
CA PHE A 176 1.57 -8.05 -11.34
C PHE A 176 0.28 -8.77 -11.69
N LYS A 177 -0.71 -8.76 -10.79
CA LYS A 177 -2.02 -9.37 -11.02
C LYS A 177 -2.75 -8.71 -12.20
N ARG A 178 -2.69 -7.38 -12.30
CA ARG A 178 -3.28 -6.62 -13.40
C ARG A 178 -2.55 -6.82 -14.73
N ARG A 179 -1.23 -6.92 -14.71
CA ARG A 179 -0.43 -7.28 -15.89
C ARG A 179 -0.80 -8.68 -16.39
N ALA A 180 -0.84 -9.68 -15.51
CA ALA A 180 -1.22 -11.05 -15.87
C ALA A 180 -2.67 -11.12 -16.42
N GLU A 181 -3.60 -10.37 -15.80
CA GLU A 181 -4.97 -10.23 -16.31
C GLU A 181 -4.98 -9.61 -17.72
N ALA A 182 -4.21 -8.54 -17.94
CA ALA A 182 -4.10 -7.89 -19.25
C ALA A 182 -3.57 -8.84 -20.34
N VAL A 183 -2.54 -9.64 -20.03
CA VAL A 183 -2.00 -10.68 -20.93
C VAL A 183 -3.08 -11.69 -21.29
N ALA A 184 -3.78 -12.25 -20.30
CA ALA A 184 -4.84 -13.24 -20.53
C ALA A 184 -6.01 -12.68 -21.35
N ILE A 185 -6.35 -11.39 -21.17
CA ILE A 185 -7.41 -10.75 -21.95
C ILE A 185 -6.98 -10.57 -23.41
N LEU A 186 -5.75 -10.09 -23.66
CA LEU A 186 -5.24 -9.92 -25.02
C LEU A 186 -5.01 -11.24 -25.75
N ALA A 187 -4.68 -12.31 -25.03
CA ALA A 187 -4.59 -13.67 -25.57
C ALA A 187 -5.96 -14.31 -25.85
N GLY A 188 -7.08 -13.66 -25.46
CA GLY A 188 -8.43 -14.20 -25.61
C GLY A 188 -8.80 -15.29 -24.59
N GLU A 189 -7.91 -15.58 -23.64
CA GLU A 189 -8.11 -16.57 -22.57
C GLU A 189 -9.10 -16.10 -21.50
N ARG A 190 -9.27 -14.78 -21.39
CA ARG A 190 -10.17 -14.15 -20.42
C ARG A 190 -10.97 -13.03 -21.08
N ARG A 191 -12.25 -12.91 -20.72
CA ARG A 191 -13.07 -11.75 -21.14
C ARG A 191 -12.67 -10.52 -20.32
N ALA A 192 -12.58 -9.38 -21.00
CA ALA A 192 -12.41 -8.10 -20.32
C ALA A 192 -13.53 -7.90 -19.29
N PRO A 193 -13.23 -7.42 -18.07
CA PRO A 193 -14.26 -7.02 -17.13
C PRO A 193 -15.14 -5.98 -17.83
N GLY A 194 -16.44 -6.26 -17.96
CA GLY A 194 -17.38 -5.30 -18.51
C GLY A 194 -17.28 -4.00 -17.72
N THR A 195 -17.24 -2.85 -18.41
CA THR A 195 -17.35 -1.54 -17.76
C THR A 195 -18.54 -1.60 -16.83
N SER A 196 -18.31 -1.58 -15.51
CA SER A 196 -19.40 -1.64 -14.55
C SER A 196 -20.34 -0.50 -14.90
N LYS A 197 -21.57 -0.81 -15.33
CA LYS A 197 -22.61 0.20 -15.48
C LYS A 197 -22.58 1.03 -14.19
N PRO A 198 -22.62 2.37 -14.26
CA PRO A 198 -22.72 3.18 -13.06
C PRO A 198 -23.87 2.59 -12.24
N LYS A 199 -23.55 2.21 -11.00
CA LYS A 199 -24.55 1.73 -10.06
C LYS A 199 -25.66 2.79 -10.09
N PRO A 200 -26.92 2.43 -10.38
CA PRO A 200 -27.97 3.42 -10.49
C PRO A 200 -27.90 4.29 -9.24
N GLU A 201 -27.80 5.61 -9.41
CA GLU A 201 -27.91 6.53 -8.30
C GLU A 201 -29.22 6.19 -7.61
N VAL A 202 -29.12 5.60 -6.43
CA VAL A 202 -30.30 5.34 -5.63
C VAL A 202 -30.81 6.72 -5.27
N LEU A 203 -31.90 7.13 -5.92
CA LEU A 203 -32.61 8.35 -5.61
C LEU A 203 -32.84 8.34 -4.10
N LYS A 204 -32.21 9.29 -3.42
CA LYS A 204 -32.35 9.54 -1.98
C LYS A 204 -33.73 10.16 -1.76
N THR A 205 -34.76 9.32 -1.85
CA THR A 205 -36.17 9.72 -1.81
C THR A 205 -36.68 10.04 -0.41
N GLY A 206 -35.89 9.79 0.65
CA GLY A 206 -36.33 9.90 2.04
C GLY A 206 -37.25 8.76 2.49
N THR A 207 -37.75 7.96 1.54
CA THR A 207 -38.64 6.83 1.79
C THR A 207 -38.23 5.66 0.91
N VAL A 208 -38.11 4.46 1.50
CA VAL A 208 -37.81 3.24 0.75
C VAL A 208 -39.05 2.78 -0.05
N PRO A 209 -38.91 2.40 -1.34
CA PRO A 209 -40.03 1.81 -2.08
C PRO A 209 -40.49 0.49 -1.43
N GLU A 210 -41.77 0.41 -1.06
CA GLU A 210 -42.32 -0.75 -0.34
C GLU A 210 -42.18 -2.05 -1.15
N GLU A 211 -42.33 -1.98 -2.48
CA GLU A 211 -42.14 -3.14 -3.38
C GLU A 211 -40.74 -3.77 -3.27
N ALA A 212 -39.70 -2.93 -3.08
CA ALA A 212 -38.32 -3.37 -2.91
C ALA A 212 -38.10 -4.01 -1.53
N LEU A 213 -38.83 -3.54 -0.52
CA LEU A 213 -38.74 -4.01 0.86
C LEU A 213 -39.50 -5.34 1.06
N VAL A 214 -40.70 -5.46 0.49
CA VAL A 214 -41.60 -6.63 0.64
C VAL A 214 -40.90 -7.93 0.29
N THR A 215 -40.17 -7.98 -0.83
CA THR A 215 -39.48 -9.20 -1.27
C THR A 215 -38.40 -9.64 -0.27
N ILE A 216 -37.67 -8.69 0.32
CA ILE A 216 -36.61 -8.95 1.30
C ILE A 216 -37.23 -9.37 2.63
N LEU A 217 -38.29 -8.68 3.07
CA LEU A 217 -38.96 -8.95 4.34
C LEU A 217 -39.70 -10.28 4.36
N LEU A 218 -40.29 -10.72 3.24
CA LEU A 218 -40.91 -12.04 3.15
C LEU A 218 -39.90 -13.15 3.50
N LYS A 219 -38.68 -13.04 2.96
CA LYS A 219 -37.60 -13.97 3.27
C LYS A 219 -37.09 -13.79 4.71
N ALA A 220 -36.83 -12.55 5.11
CA ALA A 220 -36.28 -12.23 6.43
C ALA A 220 -37.19 -12.71 7.58
N ARG A 221 -38.51 -12.54 7.44
CA ARG A 221 -39.51 -12.99 8.42
C ARG A 221 -39.66 -14.51 8.45
N ARG A 222 -39.57 -15.18 7.30
CA ARG A 222 -39.65 -16.65 7.21
C ARG A 222 -38.44 -17.32 7.85
N ASP A 223 -37.24 -16.86 7.50
CA ASP A 223 -36.00 -17.56 7.83
C ASP A 223 -35.34 -17.00 9.11
N ARG A 224 -35.78 -15.82 9.59
CA ARG A 224 -35.25 -15.11 10.77
C ARG A 224 -33.73 -14.95 10.75
N TYR A 225 -33.14 -14.93 9.56
CA TYR A 225 -31.70 -14.90 9.38
C TYR A 225 -31.17 -13.46 9.52
N PRO A 226 -30.23 -13.17 10.44
CA PRO A 226 -29.79 -11.80 10.74
C PRO A 226 -29.35 -11.01 9.50
N PHE A 227 -28.72 -11.70 8.53
CA PHE A 227 -28.25 -11.08 7.30
C PHE A 227 -29.39 -10.52 6.45
N ASP A 228 -30.53 -11.21 6.33
CA ASP A 228 -31.64 -10.73 5.50
C ASP A 228 -32.28 -9.47 6.12
N TRP A 229 -32.30 -9.38 7.46
CA TRP A 229 -32.69 -8.18 8.19
C TRP A 229 -31.68 -7.03 8.04
N LEU A 230 -30.38 -7.31 8.08
CA LEU A 230 -29.33 -6.33 7.77
C LEU A 230 -29.42 -5.79 6.34
N VAL A 231 -29.81 -6.63 5.38
CA VAL A 231 -30.02 -6.23 3.99
C VAL A 231 -31.23 -5.28 3.89
N ALA A 232 -32.34 -5.58 4.57
CA ALA A 232 -33.51 -4.70 4.63
C ALA A 232 -33.18 -3.35 5.30
N ALA A 233 -32.53 -3.37 6.46
CA ALA A 233 -32.08 -2.17 7.17
C ALA A 233 -31.13 -1.31 6.32
N ARG A 234 -30.20 -1.95 5.60
CA ARG A 234 -29.28 -1.27 4.67
C ARG A 234 -30.01 -0.62 3.50
N LEU A 235 -31.09 -1.22 3.02
CA LEU A 235 -31.91 -0.64 1.96
C LEU A 235 -32.58 0.64 2.47
N CYS A 236 -33.24 0.61 3.63
CA CYS A 236 -33.83 1.79 4.28
C CYS A 236 -32.80 2.92 4.45
N ARG A 237 -31.60 2.58 4.95
CA ARG A 237 -30.48 3.52 5.09
C ARG A 237 -30.06 4.17 3.78
N THR A 238 -30.06 3.41 2.68
CA THR A 238 -29.66 3.93 1.35
C THR A 238 -30.67 4.97 0.85
N HIS A 239 -31.92 4.89 1.29
CA HIS A 239 -32.98 5.86 1.01
C HIS A 239 -33.12 6.94 2.09
N HIS A 240 -32.28 6.96 3.12
CA HIS A 240 -32.41 7.83 4.30
C HIS A 240 -33.72 7.65 5.09
N ASP A 241 -34.32 6.46 5.02
CA ASP A 241 -35.55 6.11 5.73
C ASP A 241 -35.22 5.49 7.11
N TYR A 242 -34.74 6.33 8.02
CA TYR A 242 -34.21 5.87 9.31
C TYR A 242 -35.30 5.40 10.27
N GLU A 243 -36.50 5.96 10.21
CA GLU A 243 -37.65 5.49 11.00
C GLU A 243 -38.01 4.05 10.62
N ARG A 244 -38.03 3.75 9.31
CA ARG A 244 -38.25 2.39 8.81
C ARG A 244 -37.09 1.46 9.16
N GLU A 245 -35.83 1.95 9.11
CA GLU A 245 -34.66 1.18 9.56
C GLU A 245 -34.82 0.77 11.03
N VAL A 246 -35.21 1.69 11.92
CA VAL A 246 -35.46 1.42 13.34
C VAL A 246 -36.58 0.41 13.54
N ALA A 247 -37.73 0.60 12.89
CA ALA A 247 -38.88 -0.30 13.03
C ALA A 247 -38.54 -1.75 12.63
N LEU A 248 -37.73 -1.94 11.58
CA LEU A 248 -37.30 -3.27 11.15
C LEU A 248 -36.33 -3.93 12.13
N LEU A 249 -35.39 -3.16 12.67
CA LEU A 249 -34.46 -3.68 13.67
C LEU A 249 -35.19 -4.06 14.96
N GLU A 250 -36.17 -3.25 15.38
CA GLU A 250 -37.02 -3.55 16.55
C GLU A 250 -37.89 -4.79 16.32
N GLU A 251 -38.50 -4.91 15.12
CA GLU A 251 -39.27 -6.10 14.75
C GLU A 251 -38.42 -7.36 14.86
N TYR A 252 -37.18 -7.32 14.35
CA TYR A 252 -36.26 -8.46 14.46
C TYR A 252 -35.90 -8.79 15.92
N LEU A 253 -35.47 -7.78 16.69
CA LEU A 253 -34.96 -7.95 18.05
C LEU A 253 -36.07 -8.31 19.06
N SER A 254 -37.33 -8.02 18.74
CA SER A 254 -38.49 -8.46 19.53
C SER A 254 -38.83 -9.95 19.37
N GLY A 255 -38.22 -10.61 18.39
CA GLY A 255 -38.41 -12.02 18.10
C GLY A 255 -37.62 -12.99 18.99
N GLU A 256 -38.00 -14.28 18.96
CA GLU A 256 -37.20 -15.37 19.50
C GLU A 256 -35.79 -15.39 18.90
N ARG A 257 -34.79 -15.49 19.79
CA ARG A 257 -33.38 -15.58 19.43
C ARG A 257 -33.07 -16.94 18.83
N VAL A 258 -32.48 -16.94 17.63
CA VAL A 258 -31.98 -18.13 16.95
C VAL A 258 -30.66 -18.55 17.62
N PRO A 259 -30.55 -19.77 18.16
CA PRO A 259 -29.32 -20.25 18.80
C PRO A 259 -28.12 -20.25 17.85
N GLY A 260 -26.93 -19.93 18.36
CA GLY A 260 -25.67 -19.96 17.61
C GLY A 260 -25.47 -18.82 16.61
N ARG A 261 -26.29 -17.77 16.66
CA ARG A 261 -26.15 -16.58 15.82
C ARG A 261 -25.85 -15.35 16.67
N SER A 262 -24.99 -14.46 16.17
CA SER A 262 -24.68 -13.20 16.82
C SER A 262 -25.73 -12.15 16.46
N TRP A 263 -26.22 -11.43 17.47
CA TRP A 263 -27.22 -10.37 17.38
C TRP A 263 -26.60 -8.98 17.59
N LEU A 264 -25.31 -8.95 17.94
CA LEU A 264 -24.59 -7.77 18.40
C LEU A 264 -24.55 -6.65 17.33
N GLU A 265 -24.34 -7.00 16.06
CA GLU A 265 -24.27 -6.01 14.97
C GLU A 265 -25.60 -5.25 14.79
N LEU A 266 -26.74 -5.94 14.99
CA LEU A 266 -28.07 -5.36 14.87
C LEU A 266 -28.43 -4.54 16.13
N GLU A 267 -28.07 -5.02 17.32
CA GLU A 267 -28.24 -4.31 18.59
C GLU A 267 -27.42 -3.01 18.63
N GLU A 268 -26.13 -3.08 18.27
CA GLU A 268 -25.26 -1.90 18.18
C GLU A 268 -25.77 -0.87 17.16
N ARG A 269 -26.31 -1.36 16.03
CA ARG A 269 -26.86 -0.48 15.00
C ARG A 269 -28.10 0.24 15.49
N LEU A 270 -29.04 -0.48 16.11
CA LEU A 270 -30.26 0.11 16.67
C LEU A 270 -29.91 1.16 17.74
N PHE A 271 -28.93 0.85 18.61
CA PHE A 271 -28.45 1.79 19.62
C PHE A 271 -27.91 3.09 18.99
N LYS A 272 -27.03 2.98 17.99
CA LYS A 272 -26.46 4.14 17.28
C LYS A 272 -27.52 4.97 16.55
N LEU A 273 -28.52 4.32 15.95
CA LEU A 273 -29.62 5.01 15.26
C LEU A 273 -30.51 5.78 16.23
N ARG A 274 -30.87 5.20 17.37
CA ARG A 274 -31.66 5.89 18.40
C ARG A 274 -30.92 7.09 18.97
N ALA A 275 -29.61 6.99 19.20
CA ALA A 275 -28.80 8.11 19.65
C ALA A 275 -28.79 9.25 18.61
N MET A 276 -28.65 8.92 17.32
CA MET A 276 -28.64 9.89 16.22
C MET A 276 -29.98 10.61 16.02
N LEU A 277 -31.12 9.94 16.28
CA LEU A 277 -32.47 10.50 16.09
C LEU A 277 -33.01 11.23 17.33
N ALA A 278 -32.30 11.17 18.45
CA ALA A 278 -32.68 11.84 19.70
C ALA A 278 -32.06 13.26 19.83
N GLU A 279 -31.18 13.65 18.90
CA GLU A 279 -30.60 15.00 18.74
C GLU A 279 -31.41 15.83 17.74
#